data_AF-A0A327ZXZ1-F1
#
_entry.id   AF-A0A327ZXZ1-F1
#
_cell.length_a   1.000
_cell.length_b   1.000
_cell.length_c   1.000
_cell.angle_alpha   90.00
_cell.angle_beta   90.00
_cell.angle_gamma   90.00
#
_symmetry.space_group_name_H-M   'P 1'
#
loop_
_entity.id
_entity.type
_entity.pdbx_description
1 polymer ?
#
loop_
_entity_poly.entity_id
_entity_poly.type
_entity_poly.pdbx_seq_one_letter_code
_entity_poly.pdbx_strand_id
1 'polypeptide(L)'
;MINVNQHYFHIIENHKDAFNQEMFEGRYSEILDRYPYIVGDIGFEQLRLKGFFDDKKKGADISKRFSAIQDYLLEYCNFGCAYFVLKRLTESEVVKLTQPELITDIESNEHDDLTEVIVEEEIEDSVVDEVADDSKPTADNEIADESHHALKEKNMKTFSNFIK
;
A
#
# COMPACT_ATOMS: atom_id res chain seq x y z
N MET A 1 -2.94 12.18 -5.11
CA MET A 1 -4.39 12.17 -4.79
C MET A 1 -5.14 12.18 -6.10
N ILE A 2 -6.19 11.37 -6.24
CA ILE A 2 -7.02 11.28 -7.45
C ILE A 2 -8.35 11.98 -7.15
N ASN A 3 -8.98 12.63 -8.14
CA ASN A 3 -10.35 13.14 -8.02
C ASN A 3 -11.24 12.42 -9.03
N VAL A 4 -12.35 11.82 -8.56
CA VAL A 4 -13.35 11.13 -9.38
C VAL A 4 -14.73 11.41 -8.80
N ASN A 5 -15.69 11.87 -9.61
CA ASN A 5 -17.07 12.13 -9.20
C ASN A 5 -17.19 12.94 -7.90
N GLN A 6 -16.44 14.05 -7.79
CA GLN A 6 -16.40 14.93 -6.61
C GLN A 6 -15.83 14.27 -5.33
N HIS A 7 -15.31 13.05 -5.44
CA HIS A 7 -14.63 12.34 -4.36
C HIS A 7 -13.13 12.29 -4.59
N TYR A 8 -12.39 12.48 -3.50
CA TYR A 8 -10.93 12.37 -3.52
C TYR A 8 -10.50 10.99 -3.03
N PHE A 9 -9.56 10.38 -3.73
CA PHE A 9 -9.03 9.06 -3.42
C PHE A 9 -7.51 9.09 -3.24
N HIS A 10 -7.05 8.26 -2.32
CA HIS A 10 -5.64 7.95 -2.08
C HIS A 10 -5.39 6.47 -2.40
N ILE A 11 -4.32 6.20 -3.14
CA ILE A 11 -3.89 4.84 -3.46
C ILE A 11 -3.17 4.29 -2.21
N ILE A 12 -3.73 3.24 -1.59
CA ILE A 12 -3.07 2.50 -0.51
C ILE A 12 -2.06 1.51 -1.11
N GLU A 13 -2.47 0.79 -2.15
CA GLU A 13 -1.68 -0.27 -2.79
C GLU A 13 -1.92 -0.22 -4.31
N ASN A 14 -0.85 -0.43 -5.10
CA ASN A 14 -0.92 -0.51 -6.57
C ASN A 14 -0.02 -1.66 -7.06
N HIS A 15 -0.57 -2.87 -7.09
CA HIS A 15 0.17 -4.07 -7.47
C HIS A 15 0.19 -4.24 -9.00
N LYS A 16 1.40 -4.26 -9.56
CA LYS A 16 1.67 -4.30 -11.02
C LYS A 16 1.11 -3.10 -11.80
N ASP A 17 1.15 -1.91 -11.20
CA ASP A 17 0.69 -0.66 -11.82
C ASP A 17 -0.73 -0.74 -12.40
N ALA A 18 -1.60 -1.50 -11.74
CA ALA A 18 -2.99 -1.76 -12.15
C ALA A 18 -3.86 -0.50 -12.19
N PHE A 19 -3.54 0.52 -11.40
CA PHE A 19 -4.35 1.72 -11.32
C PHE A 19 -4.22 2.58 -12.59
N ASN A 20 -5.32 2.67 -13.33
CA ASN A 20 -5.51 3.63 -14.41
C ASN A 20 -6.77 4.46 -14.11
N GLN A 21 -6.63 5.79 -14.14
CA GLN A 21 -7.70 6.71 -13.76
C GLN A 21 -8.90 6.64 -14.73
N GLU A 22 -8.68 6.62 -16.04
CA GLU A 22 -9.74 6.56 -17.06
C GLU A 22 -10.55 5.26 -16.96
N MET A 23 -9.88 4.12 -16.77
CA MET A 23 -10.55 2.83 -16.56
C MET A 23 -11.37 2.83 -15.26
N PHE A 24 -10.82 3.40 -14.18
CA PHE A 24 -11.50 3.51 -12.89
C PHE A 24 -12.73 4.40 -12.99
N GLU A 25 -12.62 5.59 -13.57
CA GLU A 25 -13.73 6.52 -13.82
C GLU A 25 -14.84 5.87 -14.67
N GLY A 26 -14.47 5.23 -15.79
CA GLY A 26 -15.40 4.57 -16.70
C GLY A 26 -16.11 3.32 -16.12
N ARG A 27 -15.62 2.78 -14.99
CA ARG A 27 -16.26 1.67 -14.25
C ARG A 27 -16.87 2.12 -12.92
N TYR A 28 -16.64 3.36 -12.50
CA TYR A 28 -17.17 3.90 -11.25
C TYR A 28 -18.71 4.00 -11.30
N SER A 29 -19.35 3.78 -10.16
CA SER A 29 -20.81 3.87 -10.03
C SER A 29 -21.17 4.39 -8.64
N GLU A 30 -22.21 5.21 -8.55
CA GLU A 30 -22.70 5.83 -7.30
C GLU A 30 -22.97 4.82 -6.17
N ILE A 31 -23.24 3.54 -6.51
CA ILE A 31 -23.37 2.47 -5.50
C ILE A 31 -22.08 2.25 -4.70
N LEU A 32 -20.93 2.70 -5.21
CA LEU A 32 -19.64 2.66 -4.53
C LEU A 32 -19.47 3.78 -3.49
N ASP A 33 -20.23 4.88 -3.58
CA ASP A 33 -20.11 6.06 -2.71
C ASP A 33 -20.45 5.77 -1.23
N ARG A 34 -21.07 4.63 -0.94
CA ARG A 34 -21.29 4.16 0.43
C ARG A 34 -20.03 3.60 1.09
N TYR A 35 -19.01 3.22 0.31
CA TYR A 35 -17.81 2.51 0.78
C TYR A 35 -16.60 3.46 0.91
N PRO A 36 -15.92 3.49 2.08
CA PRO A 36 -14.67 4.25 2.24
C PRO A 36 -13.47 3.61 1.52
N TYR A 37 -13.49 2.31 1.24
CA TYR A 37 -12.42 1.61 0.53
C TYR A 37 -12.96 0.98 -0.75
N ILE A 38 -12.19 1.07 -1.84
CA ILE A 38 -12.52 0.45 -3.12
C ILE A 38 -11.31 -0.34 -3.59
N VAL A 39 -11.52 -1.63 -3.85
CA VAL A 39 -10.54 -2.50 -4.52
C VAL A 39 -10.89 -2.54 -5.99
N GLY A 40 -9.89 -2.32 -6.83
CA GLY A 40 -9.97 -2.56 -8.26
C GLY A 40 -9.08 -3.74 -8.62
N ASP A 41 -9.63 -4.77 -9.26
CA ASP A 41 -8.85 -5.92 -9.74
C ASP A 41 -9.10 -6.14 -11.24
N ILE A 42 -8.05 -6.58 -11.95
CA ILE A 42 -8.07 -6.77 -13.40
C ILE A 42 -8.15 -8.26 -13.71
N GLY A 43 -9.36 -8.74 -13.98
CA GLY A 43 -9.64 -10.11 -14.40
C GLY A 43 -10.09 -10.15 -15.86
N PHE A 44 -9.44 -10.99 -16.70
CA PHE A 44 -9.74 -11.11 -18.13
C PHE A 44 -9.79 -9.75 -18.86
N GLU A 45 -8.77 -8.91 -18.62
CA GLU A 45 -8.63 -7.54 -19.16
C GLU A 45 -9.76 -6.57 -18.75
N GLN A 46 -10.61 -6.95 -17.79
CA GLN A 46 -11.69 -6.10 -17.29
C GLN A 46 -11.47 -5.68 -15.84
N LEU A 47 -11.53 -4.37 -15.61
CA LEU A 47 -11.52 -3.80 -14.26
C LEU A 47 -12.84 -4.10 -13.53
N ARG A 48 -12.75 -4.84 -12.44
CA ARG A 48 -13.84 -5.08 -11.48
C ARG A 48 -13.63 -4.17 -10.27
N LEU A 49 -14.68 -3.48 -9.82
CA LEU A 49 -14.64 -2.62 -8.64
C LEU A 49 -15.47 -3.24 -7.51
N LYS A 50 -14.88 -3.33 -6.32
CA LYS A 50 -15.50 -3.87 -5.12
C LYS A 50 -15.33 -2.90 -3.95
N GLY A 51 -16.44 -2.50 -3.34
CA GLY A 51 -16.45 -1.60 -2.19
C GLY A 51 -16.39 -2.35 -0.85
N PHE A 52 -15.58 -1.82 0.07
CA PHE A 52 -15.38 -2.33 1.43
C PHE A 52 -15.54 -1.21 2.48
N PHE A 53 -16.01 -1.59 3.66
CA PHE A 53 -16.15 -0.72 4.84
C PHE A 53 -14.94 -0.84 5.76
N ASP A 54 -14.73 0.18 6.58
CA ASP A 54 -13.83 0.11 7.73
C ASP A 54 -14.29 -0.96 8.73
N ASP A 55 -13.35 -1.71 9.30
CA ASP A 55 -13.59 -2.77 10.27
C ASP A 55 -14.33 -2.28 11.52
N LYS A 56 -14.16 -1.00 11.87
CA LYS A 56 -14.83 -0.35 13.00
C LYS A 56 -16.32 -0.08 12.73
N LYS A 57 -16.80 -0.26 11.50
CA LYS A 57 -18.20 0.01 11.12
C LYS A 57 -19.14 -1.09 11.65
N LYS A 58 -19.83 -0.77 12.74
CA LYS A 58 -20.90 -1.60 13.30
C LYS A 58 -21.95 -1.92 12.23
N GLY A 59 -22.35 -3.19 12.13
CA GLY A 59 -23.30 -3.67 11.13
C GLY A 59 -22.71 -3.89 9.72
N ALA A 60 -21.41 -3.69 9.50
CA ALA A 60 -20.75 -4.14 8.28
C ALA A 60 -20.65 -5.67 8.25
N ASP A 61 -21.20 -6.24 7.17
CA ASP A 61 -20.99 -7.62 6.73
C ASP A 61 -19.48 -7.94 6.68
N ILE A 62 -19.09 -9.08 7.25
CA ILE A 62 -17.68 -9.49 7.41
C ILE A 62 -17.00 -9.56 6.04
N SER A 63 -17.69 -10.08 5.02
CA SER A 63 -17.19 -10.17 3.63
C SER A 63 -16.93 -8.82 2.95
N LYS A 64 -17.32 -7.71 3.59
CA LYS A 64 -17.21 -6.34 3.08
C LYS A 64 -16.45 -5.44 4.06
N ARG A 65 -15.61 -6.01 4.92
CA ARG A 65 -14.68 -5.30 5.82
C ARG A 65 -13.33 -5.11 5.17
N PHE A 66 -12.54 -4.16 5.67
CA PHE A 66 -11.20 -3.88 5.17
C PHE A 66 -10.30 -5.12 5.35
N SER A 67 -10.40 -5.82 6.48
CA SER A 67 -9.73 -7.11 6.71
C SER A 67 -10.04 -8.18 5.67
N ALA A 68 -11.26 -8.21 5.12
CA ALA A 68 -11.67 -9.18 4.10
C ALA A 68 -11.16 -8.85 2.68
N ILE A 69 -10.46 -7.74 2.47
CA ILE A 69 -9.86 -7.40 1.16
C ILE A 69 -8.82 -8.46 0.77
N GLN A 70 -8.02 -8.95 1.73
CA GLN A 70 -7.00 -9.95 1.47
C GLN A 70 -7.61 -11.27 0.99
N ASP A 71 -8.70 -11.71 1.64
CA ASP A 71 -9.44 -12.92 1.27
C ASP A 71 -10.11 -12.77 -0.10
N TYR A 72 -10.73 -11.61 -0.36
CA TYR A 72 -11.30 -11.28 -1.68
C TYR A 72 -10.25 -11.35 -2.80
N LEU A 73 -9.06 -10.79 -2.59
CA LEU A 73 -7.98 -10.87 -3.58
C LEU A 73 -7.53 -12.32 -3.80
N LEU A 74 -7.42 -13.13 -2.75
CA LEU A 74 -7.03 -14.54 -2.88
C LEU A 74 -8.11 -15.40 -3.56
N GLU A 75 -9.39 -15.11 -3.37
CA GLU A 75 -10.52 -15.86 -3.94
C GLU A 75 -10.83 -15.44 -5.39
N TYR A 76 -10.74 -14.14 -5.72
CA TYR A 76 -11.22 -13.60 -7.01
C TYR A 76 -10.11 -13.10 -7.95
N CYS A 77 -8.91 -12.75 -7.46
CA CYS A 77 -7.80 -12.24 -8.27
C CYS A 77 -6.85 -13.41 -8.60
N ASN A 78 -6.98 -13.95 -9.82
CA ASN A 78 -6.22 -15.11 -10.31
C ASN A 78 -4.69 -14.95 -10.16
N PHE A 79 -3.92 -16.05 -10.29
CA PHE A 79 -2.45 -15.97 -10.29
C PHE A 79 -1.93 -14.92 -11.28
N GLY A 80 -1.11 -13.98 -10.78
CA GLY A 80 -0.55 -12.90 -11.57
C GLY A 80 -1.49 -11.71 -11.85
N CYS A 81 -2.74 -11.74 -11.39
CA CYS A 81 -3.71 -10.65 -11.46
C CYS A 81 -3.15 -9.33 -10.89
N ALA A 82 -3.41 -8.24 -11.61
CA ALA A 82 -3.03 -6.88 -11.24
C ALA A 82 -4.21 -6.24 -10.46
N TYR A 83 -3.92 -5.53 -9.38
CA TYR A 83 -4.95 -4.92 -8.54
C TYR A 83 -4.47 -3.65 -7.85
N PHE A 84 -5.40 -2.82 -7.41
CA PHE A 84 -5.15 -1.63 -6.61
C PHE A 84 -6.18 -1.51 -5.48
N VAL A 85 -5.80 -0.80 -4.42
CA VAL A 85 -6.69 -0.49 -3.29
C VAL A 85 -6.70 1.01 -3.06
N LEU A 86 -7.88 1.62 -3.12
CA LEU A 86 -8.10 3.04 -2.86
C LEU A 86 -8.80 3.25 -1.52
N LYS A 87 -8.36 4.27 -0.78
CA LYS A 87 -9.12 4.89 0.31
C LYS A 87 -9.75 6.18 -0.20
N ARG A 88 -11.06 6.36 -0.01
CA ARG A 88 -11.71 7.67 -0.16
C ARG A 88 -11.32 8.56 1.01
N LEU A 89 -10.87 9.76 0.69
CA LEU A 89 -10.51 10.79 1.66
C LEU A 89 -11.75 11.57 2.09
N THR A 90 -11.80 11.90 3.36
CA THR A 90 -12.73 12.89 3.92
C THR A 90 -12.25 14.32 3.62
N GLU A 91 -13.16 15.30 3.64
CA GLU A 91 -12.82 16.71 3.41
C GLU A 91 -11.65 17.19 4.29
N SER A 92 -11.66 16.81 5.58
CA SER A 92 -10.60 17.12 6.54
C SER A 92 -9.25 16.48 6.22
N GLU A 93 -9.22 15.35 5.51
CA GLU A 93 -7.97 14.72 5.02
C GLU A 93 -7.49 15.41 3.74
N VAL A 94 -8.40 15.85 2.86
CA VAL A 94 -8.05 16.59 1.64
C VAL A 94 -7.42 17.94 1.97
N VAL A 95 -7.98 18.70 2.92
CA VAL A 95 -7.44 20.00 3.35
C VAL A 95 -6.01 19.85 3.88
N LYS A 96 -5.75 18.85 4.73
CA LYS A 96 -4.41 18.56 5.27
C LYS A 96 -3.37 18.25 4.18
N LEU A 97 -3.79 17.64 3.07
CA LEU A 97 -2.90 17.28 1.96
C LEU A 97 -2.72 18.40 0.93
N THR A 98 -3.62 19.39 0.89
CA THR A 98 -3.57 20.53 -0.04
C THR A 98 -3.05 21.83 0.58
N GLN A 99 -3.00 21.93 1.92
CA GLN A 99 -2.53 23.12 2.63
C GLN A 99 -1.60 22.74 3.82
N PRO A 100 -0.32 22.43 3.57
CA PRO A 100 0.66 22.24 4.64
C PRO A 100 1.05 23.55 5.36
N GLU A 101 0.82 24.73 4.77
CA GLU A 101 1.36 26.02 5.25
C GLU A 101 0.39 26.90 6.06
N LEU A 102 -0.76 26.38 6.51
CA LEU A 102 -1.70 27.13 7.38
C LEU A 102 -1.57 26.79 8.88
N ILE A 103 -0.39 26.35 9.31
CA ILE A 103 0.02 26.51 10.71
C ILE A 103 0.61 27.93 10.81
N THR A 104 -0.27 28.92 10.98
CA THR A 104 0.17 30.31 11.20
C THR A 104 0.80 30.42 12.58
N ASP A 105 2.04 30.87 12.63
CA ASP A 105 2.72 31.27 13.85
C ASP A 105 1.92 32.38 14.56
N ILE A 106 1.21 32.02 15.63
CA ILE A 106 0.76 32.96 16.65
C ILE A 106 1.17 32.36 17.99
N GLU A 107 2.13 33.04 18.60
CA GLU A 107 2.92 32.60 19.74
C GLU A 107 2.09 32.51 21.04
N SER A 108 2.46 31.58 21.90
CA SER A 108 2.42 31.80 23.35
C SER A 108 3.78 31.41 23.92
N ASN A 109 4.45 32.41 24.50
CA ASN A 109 5.86 32.43 24.84
C ASN A 109 6.11 31.88 26.27
N GLU A 110 7.36 31.50 26.56
CA GLU A 110 7.94 31.22 27.91
C GLU A 110 7.50 29.92 28.64
N HIS A 111 8.35 29.19 29.38
CA HIS A 111 9.82 29.22 29.59
C HIS A 111 10.29 27.85 30.16
N ASP A 112 11.59 27.52 30.05
CA ASP A 112 12.41 26.53 30.81
C ASP A 112 11.95 25.04 30.83
N ASP A 113 12.80 24.01 30.64
CA ASP A 113 14.07 23.74 31.35
C ASP A 113 14.99 22.75 30.55
N LEU A 114 16.12 22.36 31.14
CA LEU A 114 17.38 21.96 30.51
C LEU A 114 17.62 20.46 30.17
N THR A 115 18.66 20.25 29.35
CA THR A 115 19.56 19.06 29.25
C THR A 115 19.02 17.77 28.58
N GLU A 116 19.84 16.92 27.94
CA GLU A 116 21.32 16.82 27.94
C GLU A 116 21.89 16.32 26.59
N VAL A 117 23.17 16.63 26.31
CA VAL A 117 23.91 16.17 25.11
C VAL A 117 24.84 15.01 25.51
N ILE A 118 24.84 13.91 24.75
CA ILE A 118 25.93 12.92 24.74
C ILE A 118 26.32 12.60 23.28
N VAL A 119 27.62 12.35 23.10
CA VAL A 119 28.39 12.47 21.85
C VAL A 119 28.55 11.12 21.10
N GLU A 120 29.03 11.23 19.86
CA GLU A 120 29.62 10.26 18.91
C GLU A 120 30.43 9.10 19.58
N GLU A 121 30.71 7.95 18.93
CA GLU A 121 31.59 7.81 17.75
C GLU A 121 31.49 6.40 17.10
N GLU A 122 32.11 6.23 15.92
CA GLU A 122 32.20 5.00 15.10
C GLU A 122 33.19 3.94 15.65
N ILE A 123 33.28 2.76 15.00
CA ILE A 123 34.53 2.10 14.53
C ILE A 123 34.23 0.76 13.80
N GLU A 124 35.07 0.41 12.82
CA GLU A 124 34.97 -0.74 11.89
C GLU A 124 35.75 -2.02 12.33
N ASP A 125 36.04 -2.91 11.35
CA ASP A 125 36.91 -4.11 11.31
C ASP A 125 36.36 -5.45 11.89
N SER A 126 36.30 -6.63 11.20
CA SER A 126 37.16 -7.41 10.24
C SER A 126 37.97 -8.53 10.95
N VAL A 127 38.40 -9.68 10.36
CA VAL A 127 38.63 -10.16 8.96
C VAL A 127 38.51 -11.72 8.87
N VAL A 128 38.64 -12.31 7.64
CA VAL A 128 39.09 -13.70 7.25
C VAL A 128 38.27 -14.96 7.65
N ASP A 129 38.36 -16.16 7.01
CA ASP A 129 39.34 -16.72 6.03
C ASP A 129 38.78 -17.79 5.03
N GLU A 130 39.61 -18.25 4.09
CA GLU A 130 39.33 -19.12 2.91
C GLU A 130 39.15 -20.66 3.17
N VAL A 131 38.62 -21.43 2.18
CA VAL A 131 39.37 -22.37 1.26
C VAL A 131 38.45 -23.09 0.25
N ALA A 132 39.02 -23.66 -0.83
CA ALA A 132 38.35 -24.17 -2.04
C ALA A 132 38.27 -25.72 -2.16
N ASP A 133 37.47 -26.25 -3.12
CA ASP A 133 37.95 -27.21 -4.16
C ASP A 133 36.92 -27.39 -5.33
N ASP A 134 37.38 -28.05 -6.41
CA ASP A 134 36.89 -28.13 -7.79
C ASP A 134 35.63 -28.98 -8.08
N SER A 135 34.85 -28.60 -9.11
CA SER A 135 34.57 -29.44 -10.31
C SER A 135 33.35 -28.98 -11.15
N LYS A 136 33.50 -29.09 -12.48
CA LYS A 136 32.53 -28.75 -13.55
C LYS A 136 32.19 -30.06 -14.31
N PRO A 137 30.93 -30.36 -14.74
CA PRO A 137 30.45 -29.79 -16.02
C PRO A 137 28.92 -29.63 -16.33
N THR A 138 28.70 -28.72 -17.29
CA THR A 138 27.65 -28.66 -18.35
C THR A 138 26.18 -28.30 -18.02
N ALA A 139 25.71 -27.28 -18.76
CA ALA A 139 24.39 -27.00 -19.37
C ALA A 139 23.15 -27.80 -18.90
N ASP A 140 21.97 -27.21 -18.70
CA ASP A 140 21.27 -26.32 -19.65
C ASP A 140 20.61 -25.04 -19.05
N ASN A 141 20.04 -24.20 -19.91
CA ASN A 141 19.39 -22.92 -19.59
C ASN A 141 18.13 -23.05 -18.71
N GLU A 142 17.99 -22.17 -17.72
CA GLU A 142 16.74 -21.44 -17.42
C GLU A 142 17.04 -20.19 -16.57
N ILE A 143 16.47 -19.02 -16.92
CA ILE A 143 16.80 -17.74 -16.28
C ILE A 143 15.59 -17.19 -15.51
N ALA A 144 15.75 -17.17 -14.18
CA ALA A 144 15.14 -16.29 -13.17
C ALA A 144 13.60 -16.18 -13.03
N ASP A 145 13.07 -16.70 -11.91
CA ASP A 145 11.78 -16.25 -11.31
C ASP A 145 11.80 -16.25 -9.75
N GLU A 146 12.96 -16.07 -9.11
CA GLU A 146 13.05 -16.02 -7.64
C GLU A 146 12.79 -14.63 -7.04
N SER A 147 12.91 -13.56 -7.84
CA SER A 147 12.78 -12.17 -7.38
C SER A 147 11.31 -11.74 -7.13
N HIS A 148 10.37 -12.27 -7.92
CA HIS A 148 8.97 -11.84 -7.88
C HIS A 148 8.20 -12.38 -6.67
N HIS A 149 8.48 -13.61 -6.22
CA HIS A 149 7.81 -14.18 -5.04
C HIS A 149 8.15 -13.40 -3.76
N ALA A 150 9.42 -13.05 -3.56
CA ALA A 150 9.88 -12.31 -2.38
C ALA A 150 9.33 -10.89 -2.31
N LEU A 151 9.17 -10.19 -3.44
CA LEU A 151 8.57 -8.85 -3.49
C LEU A 151 7.06 -8.90 -3.23
N LYS A 152 6.36 -9.89 -3.80
CA LYS A 152 4.94 -10.14 -3.52
C LYS A 152 4.69 -10.40 -2.03
N GLU A 153 5.52 -11.22 -1.39
CA GLU A 153 5.43 -11.43 0.06
C GLU A 153 5.68 -10.15 0.87
N LYS A 154 6.65 -9.33 0.49
CA LYS A 154 6.96 -8.07 1.19
C LYS A 154 5.79 -7.07 1.11
N ASN A 155 5.21 -6.89 -0.07
CA ASN A 155 4.07 -5.99 -0.24
C ASN A 155 2.82 -6.55 0.45
N MET A 156 2.55 -7.85 0.34
CA MET A 156 1.43 -8.50 1.03
C MET A 156 1.58 -8.49 2.56
N LYS A 157 2.81 -8.58 3.10
CA LYS A 157 3.10 -8.35 4.52
C LYS A 157 2.90 -6.89 4.93
N THR A 158 3.27 -5.93 4.07
CA THR A 158 3.03 -4.49 4.30
C THR A 158 1.54 -4.17 4.31
N PHE A 159 0.77 -4.69 3.35
CA PHE A 159 -0.69 -4.58 3.32
C PHE A 159 -1.33 -5.28 4.54
N SER A 160 -0.87 -6.47 4.92
CA SER A 160 -1.30 -7.16 6.15
C SER A 160 -1.00 -6.38 7.43
N ASN A 161 0.07 -5.57 7.46
CA ASN A 161 0.36 -4.66 8.57
C ASN A 161 -0.57 -3.44 8.60
N PHE A 162 -1.16 -3.04 7.46
CA PHE A 162 -2.20 -2.00 7.40
C PHE A 162 -3.60 -2.53 7.76
N ILE A 163 -3.77 -3.86 7.80
CA ILE A 163 -5.01 -4.56 8.16
C ILE A 163 -5.14 -4.81 9.69
N LYS A 164 -4.03 -4.77 10.44
CA LYS A 164 -3.94 -5.10 11.88
C LYS A 164 -4.04 -3.87 12.78
#